data_AF-A0A452ZT82-F1
#
_entry.id   AF-A0A452ZT82-F1
#
_cell.length_a   1.000
_cell.length_b   1.000
_cell.length_c   1.000
_cell.angle_alpha   90.00
_cell.angle_beta   90.00
_cell.angle_gamma   90.00
#
_symmetry.space_group_name_H-M   'P 1'
#
loop_
_entity.id
_entity.type
_entity.pdbx_description
1 polymer ?
#
loop_
_entity_poly.entity_id
_entity_poly.type
_entity_poly.pdbx_seq_one_letter_code
_entity_poly.pdbx_strand_id
1 'polypeptide(L)'
;LQDLSSTMLELWNLMDTPIEEQQSFQNITCNIAASEPEITEANALSIDVMNFVEAEVLRLEQLKVSKMKDLVLKKQTELEEHRRRAHLVGDEHYATQFNIEAIEAGAIDPSLLLEQIEAYIATVKEDAFSRKDILERVERWLNACEEEAWLEDYSKDDNRYNAGRGAHIMLKRAEKARVLVNKIPGIVDVLTNKVIAWEKERGTEFTYDG
;
A
#
# COMPACT_ATOMS: atom_id res chain seq x y z
N LEU A 1 -19.19 -27.67 -23.94
CA LEU A 1 -20.19 -27.15 -22.97
C LEU A 1 -19.80 -27.50 -21.54
N GLN A 2 -19.60 -28.78 -21.19
CA GLN A 2 -19.17 -29.20 -19.84
C GLN A 2 -17.90 -28.48 -19.35
N ASP A 3 -16.87 -28.35 -20.20
CA ASP A 3 -15.65 -27.61 -19.86
C ASP A 3 -15.94 -26.13 -19.55
N LEU A 4 -16.67 -25.43 -20.43
CA LEU A 4 -17.06 -24.03 -20.25
C LEU A 4 -17.86 -23.84 -18.95
N SER A 5 -18.80 -24.74 -18.67
CA SER A 5 -19.61 -24.70 -17.45
C SER A 5 -18.76 -24.97 -16.20
N SER A 6 -17.74 -25.82 -16.30
CA SER A 6 -16.80 -26.08 -15.20
C SER A 6 -15.93 -24.84 -14.92
N THR A 7 -15.36 -24.23 -15.96
CA THR A 7 -14.60 -22.97 -15.86
C THR A 7 -15.44 -21.84 -15.29
N MET A 8 -16.69 -21.69 -15.73
CA MET A 8 -17.64 -20.71 -15.19
C MET A 8 -17.85 -20.89 -13.68
N LEU A 9 -17.98 -22.15 -13.23
CA LEU A 9 -18.20 -22.49 -11.83
C LEU A 9 -16.95 -22.21 -10.97
N GLU A 10 -15.76 -22.49 -11.50
CA GLU A 10 -14.49 -22.10 -10.88
C GLU A 10 -14.37 -20.57 -10.76
N LEU A 11 -14.73 -19.83 -11.81
CA LEU A 11 -14.69 -18.37 -11.81
C LEU A 11 -15.70 -17.76 -10.84
N TRP A 12 -16.91 -18.32 -10.73
CA TRP A 12 -17.87 -17.85 -9.73
C TRP A 12 -17.37 -18.04 -8.31
N ASN A 13 -16.75 -19.19 -8.02
CA ASN A 13 -16.15 -19.45 -6.71
C ASN A 13 -14.99 -18.49 -6.43
N LEU A 14 -14.15 -18.22 -7.43
CA LEU A 14 -13.02 -17.30 -7.29
C LEU A 14 -13.46 -15.85 -7.09
N MET A 15 -14.54 -15.45 -7.76
CA MET A 15 -15.00 -14.06 -7.80
C MET A 15 -16.07 -13.73 -6.75
N ASP A 16 -16.44 -14.73 -5.93
CA ASP A 16 -17.56 -14.69 -4.99
C ASP A 16 -18.86 -14.20 -5.67
N THR A 17 -19.18 -14.77 -6.85
CA THR A 17 -20.32 -14.31 -7.65
C THR A 17 -21.64 -14.54 -6.90
N PRO A 18 -22.52 -13.53 -6.78
CA PRO A 18 -23.80 -13.65 -6.07
C PRO A 18 -24.70 -14.74 -6.63
N ILE A 19 -25.48 -15.40 -5.78
CA ILE A 19 -26.36 -16.51 -6.18
C ILE A 19 -27.45 -16.04 -7.16
N GLU A 20 -27.87 -14.78 -7.08
CA GLU A 20 -28.83 -14.16 -7.99
C GLU A 20 -28.30 -14.10 -9.43
N GLU A 21 -27.00 -13.85 -9.61
CA GLU A 21 -26.36 -13.87 -10.93
C GLU A 21 -26.19 -15.32 -11.43
N GLN A 22 -25.90 -16.27 -10.53
CA GLN A 22 -25.76 -17.69 -10.88
C GLN A 22 -27.09 -18.34 -11.31
N GLN A 23 -28.23 -17.83 -10.82
CA GLN A 23 -29.56 -18.40 -11.11
C GLN A 23 -29.87 -18.50 -12.60
N SER A 24 -29.39 -17.55 -13.41
CA SER A 24 -29.61 -17.54 -14.86
C SER A 24 -28.97 -18.71 -15.60
N PHE A 25 -28.09 -19.46 -14.94
CA PHE A 25 -27.32 -20.57 -15.50
C PHE A 25 -27.64 -21.92 -14.84
N GLN A 26 -28.62 -22.00 -13.93
CA GLN A 26 -28.94 -23.22 -13.18
C GLN A 26 -29.20 -24.45 -14.06
N ASN A 27 -29.97 -24.28 -15.14
CA ASN A 27 -30.30 -25.36 -16.08
C ASN A 27 -29.05 -25.91 -16.79
N ILE A 28 -27.99 -25.11 -16.89
CA ILE A 28 -26.73 -25.50 -17.51
C ILE A 28 -25.85 -26.18 -16.46
N THR A 29 -25.75 -25.61 -15.26
CA THR A 29 -24.91 -26.15 -14.19
C THR A 29 -25.41 -27.50 -13.64
N CYS A 30 -26.72 -27.74 -13.64
CA CYS A 30 -27.29 -29.03 -13.25
C CYS A 30 -26.94 -30.18 -14.20
N ASN A 31 -26.59 -29.87 -15.46
CA ASN A 31 -26.29 -30.85 -16.50
C ASN A 31 -24.78 -31.07 -16.73
N ILE A 32 -23.91 -30.48 -15.92
CA ILE A 32 -22.44 -30.57 -16.09
C ILE A 32 -21.94 -32.02 -16.07
N ALA A 33 -22.51 -32.85 -15.19
CA ALA A 33 -22.15 -34.26 -15.06
C ALA A 33 -23.00 -35.20 -15.93
N ALA A 34 -24.03 -34.68 -16.61
CA ALA A 34 -24.92 -35.48 -17.44
C ALA A 34 -24.25 -35.82 -18.77
N SER A 35 -24.46 -37.05 -19.24
CA SER A 35 -24.10 -37.46 -20.60
C SER A 35 -25.13 -36.94 -21.62
N GLU A 36 -24.74 -36.81 -22.88
CA GLU A 36 -25.63 -36.33 -23.95
C GLU A 36 -27.04 -36.96 -23.98
N PRO A 37 -27.21 -38.30 -23.84
CA PRO A 37 -28.54 -38.91 -23.85
C PRO A 37 -29.39 -38.64 -22.59
N GLU A 38 -28.77 -38.19 -21.49
CA GLU A 38 -29.45 -37.84 -20.24
C GLU A 38 -30.04 -36.43 -20.28
N ILE A 39 -29.63 -35.60 -21.25
CA ILE A 39 -30.11 -34.23 -21.42
C ILE A 39 -31.38 -34.25 -22.26
N THR A 40 -32.53 -34.28 -21.58
CA THR A 40 -33.85 -34.37 -22.23
C THR A 40 -34.49 -33.02 -22.55
N GLU A 41 -33.89 -31.92 -22.10
CA GLU A 41 -34.41 -30.56 -22.31
C GLU A 41 -34.18 -30.09 -23.76
N ALA A 42 -35.25 -29.62 -24.40
CA ALA A 42 -35.16 -29.09 -25.75
C ALA A 42 -34.23 -27.87 -25.81
N ASN A 43 -33.34 -27.85 -26.80
CA ASN A 43 -32.34 -26.78 -27.03
C ASN A 43 -31.27 -26.61 -25.93
N ALA A 44 -31.17 -27.52 -24.95
CA ALA A 44 -30.15 -27.45 -23.90
C ALA A 44 -28.71 -27.54 -24.45
N LEU A 45 -28.51 -28.18 -25.61
CA LEU A 45 -27.24 -28.27 -26.33
C LEU A 45 -27.18 -27.35 -27.55
N SER A 46 -28.05 -26.34 -27.62
CA SER A 46 -28.08 -25.40 -28.74
C SER A 46 -26.84 -24.50 -28.77
N ILE A 47 -26.56 -23.96 -29.97
CA ILE A 47 -25.48 -22.99 -30.15
C ILE A 47 -25.71 -21.72 -29.33
N ASP A 48 -26.97 -21.32 -29.12
CA ASP A 48 -27.34 -20.16 -28.30
C ASP A 48 -26.95 -20.36 -26.84
N VAL A 49 -27.16 -21.56 -26.29
CA VAL A 49 -26.73 -21.91 -24.92
C VAL A 49 -25.20 -21.90 -24.81
N MET A 50 -24.50 -22.45 -25.80
CA MET A 50 -23.04 -22.45 -25.81
C MET A 50 -22.48 -21.01 -25.84
N ASN A 51 -23.00 -20.16 -26.73
CA ASN A 51 -22.64 -18.75 -26.81
C ASN A 51 -22.95 -18.01 -25.51
N PHE A 52 -24.06 -18.35 -24.84
CA PHE A 52 -24.45 -17.73 -23.58
C PHE A 52 -23.46 -18.06 -22.44
N VAL A 53 -23.04 -19.32 -22.30
CA VAL A 53 -22.02 -19.71 -21.31
C VAL A 53 -20.67 -19.10 -21.65
N GLU A 54 -20.27 -19.13 -22.92
CA GLU A 54 -19.01 -18.53 -23.36
C GLU A 54 -18.97 -17.03 -23.06
N ALA A 55 -20.06 -16.31 -23.31
CA ALA A 55 -20.16 -14.88 -22.98
C ALA A 55 -20.03 -14.62 -21.47
N GLU A 56 -20.59 -15.49 -20.62
CA GLU A 56 -20.44 -15.36 -19.17
C GLU A 56 -19.03 -15.67 -18.69
N VAL A 57 -18.39 -16.73 -19.21
CA VAL A 57 -16.99 -17.03 -18.93
C VAL A 57 -16.10 -15.84 -19.31
N LEU A 58 -16.30 -15.27 -20.51
CA LEU A 58 -15.57 -14.09 -20.96
C LEU A 58 -15.81 -12.87 -20.05
N ARG A 59 -17.06 -12.63 -19.63
CA ARG A 59 -17.40 -11.55 -18.70
C ARG A 59 -16.69 -11.72 -17.35
N LEU A 60 -16.68 -12.93 -16.80
CA LEU A 60 -16.02 -13.25 -15.52
C LEU A 60 -14.50 -13.13 -15.62
N GLU A 61 -13.90 -13.58 -16.72
CA GLU A 61 -12.47 -13.40 -16.98
C GLU A 61 -12.09 -11.92 -17.06
N GLN A 62 -12.88 -11.10 -17.76
CA GLN A 62 -12.68 -9.65 -17.80
C GLN A 62 -12.83 -9.01 -16.41
N LEU A 63 -13.82 -9.43 -15.64
CA LEU A 63 -14.02 -8.96 -14.26
C LEU A 63 -12.84 -9.37 -13.36
N LYS A 64 -12.32 -10.59 -13.50
CA LYS A 64 -11.14 -11.08 -12.76
C LYS A 64 -9.94 -10.20 -13.04
N VAL A 65 -9.65 -9.92 -14.31
CA VAL A 65 -8.56 -9.01 -14.71
C VAL A 65 -8.77 -7.61 -14.12
N SER A 66 -9.99 -7.07 -14.18
CA SER A 66 -10.29 -5.75 -13.60
C SER A 66 -10.03 -5.73 -12.09
N LYS A 67 -10.54 -6.71 -11.34
CA LYS A 67 -10.34 -6.78 -9.88
C LYS A 67 -8.86 -6.97 -9.52
N MET A 68 -8.13 -7.76 -10.30
CA MET A 68 -6.69 -7.97 -10.09
C MET A 68 -5.90 -6.67 -10.25
N LYS A 69 -6.23 -5.83 -11.25
CA LYS A 69 -5.62 -4.50 -11.40
C LYS A 69 -5.89 -3.60 -10.21
N ASP A 70 -7.14 -3.56 -9.73
CA ASP A 70 -7.51 -2.76 -8.57
C ASP A 70 -6.73 -3.20 -7.33
N LEU A 71 -6.54 -4.52 -7.16
CA LEU A 71 -5.75 -5.08 -6.06
C LEU A 71 -4.27 -4.72 -6.16
N VAL A 72 -3.68 -4.80 -7.36
CA VAL A 72 -2.29 -4.38 -7.62
C VAL A 72 -2.11 -2.90 -7.28
N LEU A 73 -2.99 -2.01 -7.78
CA LEU A 73 -2.96 -0.57 -7.48
C LEU A 73 -3.05 -0.29 -5.97
N LYS A 74 -3.94 -1.01 -5.28
CA LYS A 74 -4.09 -0.90 -3.83
C LYS A 74 -2.81 -1.32 -3.10
N LYS A 75 -2.17 -2.40 -3.53
CA LYS A 75 -0.90 -2.87 -2.95
C LYS A 75 0.28 -1.94 -3.25
N GLN A 76 0.35 -1.36 -4.44
CA GLN A 76 1.32 -0.31 -4.75
C GLN A 76 1.13 0.92 -3.85
N THR A 77 -0.11 1.30 -3.59
CA THR A 77 -0.42 2.40 -2.67
C THR A 77 -0.01 2.06 -1.23
N GLU A 78 -0.34 0.86 -0.73
CA GLU A 78 0.11 0.36 0.59
C GLU A 78 1.63 0.43 0.71
N LEU A 79 2.33 -0.03 -0.32
CA LEU A 79 3.78 -0.03 -0.38
C LEU A 79 4.36 1.40 -0.34
N GLU A 80 3.85 2.32 -1.16
CA GLU A 80 4.30 3.71 -1.15
C GLU A 80 4.07 4.42 0.18
N GLU A 81 2.98 4.09 0.88
CA GLU A 81 2.78 4.58 2.24
C GLU A 81 3.83 4.05 3.21
N HIS A 82 4.20 2.77 3.11
CA HIS A 82 5.26 2.20 3.95
C HIS A 82 6.61 2.84 3.66
N ARG A 83 6.96 3.02 2.38
CA ARG A 83 8.19 3.70 1.96
C ARG A 83 8.25 5.13 2.49
N ARG A 84 7.16 5.89 2.33
CA ARG A 84 7.05 7.26 2.83
C ARG A 84 7.23 7.34 4.34
N ARG A 85 6.56 6.47 5.11
CA ARG A 85 6.72 6.42 6.57
C ARG A 85 8.13 6.03 7.00
N ALA A 86 8.84 5.26 6.18
CA ALA A 86 10.22 4.86 6.41
C ALA A 86 11.25 5.87 5.88
N HIS A 87 10.82 6.96 5.23
CA HIS A 87 11.69 7.93 4.54
C HIS A 87 12.61 7.28 3.49
N LEU A 88 12.05 6.32 2.72
CA LEU A 88 12.73 5.59 1.64
C LEU A 88 12.28 6.13 0.26
N VAL A 89 12.87 7.24 -0.16
CA VAL A 89 12.57 7.87 -1.45
C VAL A 89 13.49 7.32 -2.55
N GLY A 90 12.97 7.18 -3.77
CA GLY A 90 13.82 7.13 -4.98
C GLY A 90 14.43 5.78 -5.32
N ASP A 91 13.63 4.71 -5.38
CA ASP A 91 14.08 3.52 -6.13
C ASP A 91 13.42 3.57 -7.51
N GLU A 92 14.10 4.13 -8.52
CA GLU A 92 13.59 4.14 -9.91
C GLU A 92 13.36 2.71 -10.44
N HIS A 93 14.04 1.72 -9.87
CA HIS A 93 13.87 0.31 -10.20
C HIS A 93 12.46 -0.18 -9.84
N TYR A 94 11.89 0.33 -8.74
CA TYR A 94 10.54 0.00 -8.27
C TYR A 94 9.45 0.39 -9.29
N ALA A 95 9.49 1.61 -9.82
CA ALA A 95 8.45 2.11 -10.74
C ALA A 95 8.40 1.31 -12.04
N THR A 96 9.55 0.76 -12.46
CA THR A 96 9.67 -0.07 -13.67
C THR A 96 9.24 -1.51 -13.42
N GLN A 97 9.41 -2.02 -12.19
CA GLN A 97 9.14 -3.41 -11.82
C GLN A 97 7.64 -3.74 -11.70
N PHE A 98 6.80 -2.75 -11.37
CA PHE A 98 5.37 -2.96 -11.12
C PHE A 98 4.46 -2.32 -12.19
N ASN A 99 4.73 -2.61 -13.47
CA ASN A 99 3.97 -2.03 -14.57
C ASN A 99 2.62 -2.74 -14.81
N ILE A 100 1.51 -2.01 -14.59
CA ILE A 100 0.14 -2.50 -14.80
C ILE A 100 -0.21 -2.63 -16.29
N GLU A 101 0.39 -1.83 -17.18
CA GLU A 101 0.13 -1.90 -18.63
C GLU A 101 0.55 -3.27 -19.21
N ALA A 102 1.55 -3.91 -18.59
CA ALA A 102 1.98 -5.26 -18.95
C ALA A 102 0.96 -6.35 -18.57
N ILE A 103 0.09 -6.10 -17.57
CA ILE A 103 -1.07 -6.96 -17.28
C ILE A 103 -2.09 -6.88 -18.43
N GLU A 104 -2.36 -5.68 -18.94
CA GLU A 104 -3.33 -5.47 -20.02
C GLU A 104 -2.90 -6.14 -21.33
N ALA A 105 -1.59 -6.13 -21.60
CA ALA A 105 -0.99 -6.82 -22.73
C ALA A 105 -0.92 -8.35 -22.54
N GLY A 106 -1.31 -8.88 -21.37
CA GLY A 106 -1.17 -10.30 -21.02
C GLY A 106 0.30 -10.75 -20.91
N ALA A 107 1.23 -9.81 -20.76
CA ALA A 107 2.67 -10.08 -20.71
C ALA A 107 3.13 -10.52 -19.31
N ILE A 108 2.38 -10.16 -18.26
CA ILE A 108 2.67 -10.51 -16.87
C ILE A 108 1.43 -11.13 -16.24
N ASP A 109 1.61 -12.25 -15.53
CA ASP A 109 0.58 -12.83 -14.67
C ASP A 109 0.32 -11.91 -13.48
N PRO A 110 -0.92 -11.40 -13.31
CA PRO A 110 -1.28 -10.53 -12.18
C PRO A 110 -1.01 -11.17 -10.81
N SER A 111 -1.16 -12.49 -10.71
CA SER A 111 -0.97 -13.22 -9.45
C SER A 111 0.50 -13.18 -9.01
N LEU A 112 1.42 -13.46 -9.93
CA LEU A 112 2.86 -13.35 -9.70
C LEU A 112 3.27 -11.91 -9.36
N LEU A 113 2.71 -10.91 -10.05
CA LEU A 113 3.01 -9.51 -9.77
C LEU A 113 2.58 -9.13 -8.34
N LEU A 114 1.40 -9.60 -7.93
CA LEU A 114 0.90 -9.36 -6.58
C LEU A 114 1.82 -9.97 -5.52
N GLU A 115 2.24 -11.22 -5.70
CA GLU A 115 3.20 -11.89 -4.80
C GLU A 115 4.52 -11.10 -4.69
N GLN A 116 5.02 -10.57 -5.81
CA GLN A 116 6.23 -9.73 -5.82
C GLN A 116 6.04 -8.43 -5.04
N ILE A 117 4.90 -7.74 -5.20
CA ILE A 117 4.60 -6.53 -4.43
C ILE A 117 4.52 -6.86 -2.94
N GLU A 118 3.86 -7.96 -2.56
CA GLU A 118 3.73 -8.36 -1.16
C GLU A 118 5.07 -8.72 -0.52
N ALA A 119 5.94 -9.43 -1.25
CA ALA A 119 7.30 -9.72 -0.81
C ALA A 119 8.09 -8.42 -0.58
N TYR A 120 7.98 -7.45 -1.49
CA TYR A 120 8.65 -6.17 -1.35
C TYR A 120 8.04 -5.28 -0.24
N ILE A 121 6.73 -5.35 -0.01
CA ILE A 121 6.10 -4.74 1.17
C ILE A 121 6.71 -5.31 2.46
N ALA A 122 6.96 -6.61 2.51
CA ALA A 122 7.58 -7.24 3.68
C ALA A 122 9.01 -6.71 3.91
N THR A 123 9.82 -6.55 2.85
CA THR A 123 11.17 -5.97 2.97
C THR A 123 11.12 -4.51 3.44
N VAL A 124 10.24 -3.68 2.88
CA VAL A 124 10.07 -2.28 3.31
C VAL A 124 9.57 -2.19 4.76
N LYS A 125 8.73 -3.12 5.20
CA LYS A 125 8.28 -3.20 6.61
C LYS A 125 9.45 -3.49 7.55
N GLU A 126 10.36 -4.37 7.16
CA GLU A 126 11.59 -4.66 7.94
C GLU A 126 12.51 -3.43 7.97
N ASP A 127 12.69 -2.75 6.83
CA ASP A 127 13.48 -1.52 6.77
C ASP A 127 12.87 -0.44 7.67
N ALA A 128 11.55 -0.25 7.61
CA ALA A 128 10.84 0.68 8.47
C ALA A 128 11.03 0.36 9.96
N PHE A 129 11.01 -0.92 10.33
CA PHE A 129 11.26 -1.37 11.70
C PHE A 129 12.69 -1.04 12.15
N SER A 130 13.69 -1.35 11.32
CA SER A 130 15.10 -1.07 11.62
C SER A 130 15.40 0.43 11.79
N ARG A 131 14.69 1.28 11.03
CA ARG A 131 14.87 2.75 11.01
C ARG A 131 14.10 3.45 12.13
N LYS A 132 13.17 2.76 12.80
CA LYS A 132 12.19 3.35 13.73
C LYS A 132 12.81 4.26 14.80
N ASP A 133 13.77 3.78 15.58
CA ASP A 133 14.34 4.56 16.68
C ASP A 133 15.20 5.74 16.18
N ILE A 134 15.76 5.66 14.96
CA ILE A 134 16.42 6.81 14.33
C ILE A 134 15.38 7.85 13.93
N LEU A 135 14.30 7.45 13.25
CA LEU A 135 13.24 8.35 12.79
C LEU A 135 12.52 9.04 13.97
N GLU A 136 12.22 8.32 15.05
CA GLU A 136 11.65 8.93 16.27
C GLU A 136 12.58 9.99 16.89
N ARG A 137 13.90 9.87 16.70
CA ARG A 137 14.88 10.86 17.19
C ARG A 137 15.03 12.03 16.24
N VAL A 138 14.98 11.79 14.93
CA VAL A 138 14.90 12.85 13.93
C VAL A 138 13.68 13.71 14.20
N GLU A 139 12.51 13.13 14.45
CA GLU A 139 11.29 13.87 14.80
C GLU A 139 11.50 14.72 16.07
N ARG A 140 12.11 14.18 17.12
CA ARG A 140 12.41 14.95 18.34
C ARG A 140 13.40 16.09 18.09
N TRP A 141 14.39 15.86 17.23
CA TRP A 141 15.38 16.87 16.85
C TRP A 141 14.72 18.00 16.04
N LEU A 142 13.92 17.67 15.03
CA LEU A 142 13.17 18.64 14.22
C LEU A 142 12.27 19.52 15.09
N ASN A 143 11.50 18.91 16.00
CA ASN A 143 10.67 19.65 16.96
C ASN A 143 11.49 20.60 17.85
N ALA A 144 12.71 20.20 18.25
CA ALA A 144 13.59 21.05 19.05
C ALA A 144 14.13 22.23 18.23
N CYS A 145 14.47 22.01 16.96
CA CYS A 145 14.87 23.07 16.03
C CYS A 145 13.71 24.04 15.71
N GLU A 146 12.48 23.56 15.59
CA GLU A 146 11.31 24.42 15.43
C GLU A 146 11.06 25.32 16.65
N GLU A 147 11.19 24.78 17.87
CA GLU A 147 11.11 25.57 19.09
C GLU A 147 12.30 26.53 19.25
N GLU A 148 13.48 26.18 18.74
CA GLU A 148 14.64 27.09 18.66
C GLU A 148 14.35 28.29 17.78
N ALA A 149 13.88 28.05 16.54
CA ALA A 149 13.52 29.09 15.60
C ALA A 149 12.43 30.02 16.18
N TRP A 150 11.39 29.43 16.78
CA TRP A 150 10.34 30.19 17.45
C TRP A 150 10.89 31.04 18.61
N LEU A 151 11.80 30.50 19.41
CA LEU A 151 12.41 31.21 20.53
C LEU A 151 13.30 32.37 20.04
N GLU A 152 14.00 32.19 18.93
CA GLU A 152 14.81 33.24 18.29
C GLU A 152 13.93 34.41 17.86
N ASP A 153 12.82 34.12 17.16
CA ASP A 153 11.84 35.13 16.74
C ASP A 153 11.20 35.83 17.95
N TYR A 154 10.80 35.08 18.97
CA TYR A 154 10.26 35.63 20.20
C TYR A 154 11.28 36.51 20.95
N SER A 155 12.57 36.17 20.88
CA SER A 155 13.63 36.93 21.55
C SER A 155 13.89 38.29 20.89
N LYS A 156 13.56 38.43 19.60
CA LYS A 156 13.67 39.67 18.81
C LYS A 156 12.46 40.60 18.95
N ASP A 157 11.36 40.14 19.55
CA ASP A 157 10.16 40.96 19.74
C ASP A 157 10.33 41.98 20.89
N ASP A 158 10.39 43.27 20.54
CA ASP A 158 10.49 44.38 21.49
C ASP A 158 9.26 44.49 22.42
N ASN A 159 8.11 43.93 22.00
CA ASN A 159 6.87 43.93 22.77
C ASN A 159 6.74 42.76 23.75
N ARG A 160 7.75 41.88 23.86
CA ARG A 160 7.71 40.64 24.65
C ARG A 160 7.40 40.82 26.14
N TYR A 161 7.68 42.01 26.70
CA TYR A 161 7.44 42.34 28.11
C TYR A 161 6.18 43.18 28.35
N ASN A 162 5.37 43.43 27.33
CA ASN A 162 4.10 44.11 27.53
C ASN A 162 3.23 43.28 28.47
N ALA A 163 2.79 43.90 29.58
CA ALA A 163 2.01 43.27 30.65
C ALA A 163 0.54 42.99 30.24
N GLY A 164 0.32 42.59 28.98
CA GLY A 164 -0.97 42.18 28.45
C GLY A 164 -1.40 40.81 28.98
N ARG A 165 -2.70 40.50 28.88
CA ARG A 165 -3.22 39.16 29.17
C ARG A 165 -2.51 38.14 28.26
N GLY A 166 -1.88 37.13 28.86
CA GLY A 166 -1.19 36.05 28.13
C GLY A 166 0.34 36.11 28.13
N ALA A 167 0.95 37.21 28.58
CA ALA A 167 2.43 37.35 28.61
C ALA A 167 3.12 36.24 29.43
N HIS A 168 2.54 35.84 30.57
CA HIS A 168 3.07 34.74 31.39
C HIS A 168 3.06 33.38 30.68
N ILE A 169 2.12 33.16 29.74
CA ILE A 169 2.03 31.90 28.97
C ILE A 169 3.17 31.85 27.95
N MET A 170 3.41 32.96 27.24
CA MET A 170 4.51 33.07 26.29
C MET A 170 5.87 32.95 26.99
N LEU A 171 6.04 33.60 28.15
CA LEU A 171 7.24 33.45 28.98
C LEU A 171 7.46 31.99 29.41
N LYS A 172 6.39 31.29 29.80
CA LYS A 172 6.46 29.87 30.18
C LYS A 172 6.81 28.96 29.00
N ARG A 173 6.33 29.27 27.78
CA ARG A 173 6.75 28.55 26.57
C ARG A 173 8.23 28.81 26.26
N ALA A 174 8.67 30.08 26.31
CA ALA A 174 10.07 30.44 26.09
C ALA A 174 11.02 29.71 27.04
N GLU A 175 10.66 29.57 28.31
CA GLU A 175 11.47 28.82 29.26
C GLU A 175 11.53 27.32 28.94
N LYS A 176 10.41 26.72 28.52
CA LYS A 176 10.41 25.32 28.05
C LYS A 176 11.23 25.14 26.77
N ALA A 177 11.12 26.06 25.82
CA ALA A 177 11.88 26.06 24.57
C ALA A 177 13.38 26.12 24.87
N ARG A 178 13.85 27.01 25.77
CA ARG A 178 15.26 27.06 26.20
C ARG A 178 15.79 25.73 26.73
N VAL A 179 14.99 25.05 27.57
CA VAL A 179 15.37 23.74 28.11
C VAL A 179 15.48 22.70 26.99
N LEU A 180 14.63 22.77 25.97
CA LEU A 180 14.67 21.88 24.82
C LEU A 180 15.88 22.17 23.91
N VAL A 181 16.12 23.45 23.60
CA VAL A 181 17.27 23.92 22.80
C VAL A 181 18.60 23.49 23.43
N ASN A 182 18.73 23.64 24.75
CA ASN A 182 19.92 23.20 25.48
C ASN A 182 20.19 21.69 25.37
N LYS A 183 19.20 20.88 24.99
CA LYS A 183 19.34 19.44 24.79
C LYS A 183 19.68 19.05 23.34
N ILE A 184 19.58 19.98 22.38
CA ILE A 184 19.84 19.69 20.95
C ILE A 184 21.21 19.01 20.74
N PRO A 185 22.34 19.47 21.31
CA PRO A 185 23.62 18.82 21.11
C PRO A 185 23.61 17.34 21.52
N GLY A 186 23.01 17.02 22.67
CA GLY A 186 22.90 15.64 23.14
C GLY A 186 21.95 14.77 22.29
N ILE A 187 20.91 15.36 21.69
CA ILE A 187 20.05 14.66 20.73
C ILE A 187 20.84 14.33 19.47
N VAL A 188 21.58 15.30 18.93
CA VAL A 188 22.43 15.15 17.74
C VAL A 188 23.50 14.08 17.98
N ASP A 189 24.23 14.13 19.09
CA ASP A 189 25.25 13.14 19.43
C ASP A 189 24.68 11.71 19.46
N VAL A 190 23.51 11.52 20.07
CA VAL A 190 22.87 10.20 20.13
C VAL A 190 22.36 9.76 18.76
N LEU A 191 21.79 10.68 17.97
CA LEU A 191 21.33 10.41 16.62
C LEU A 191 22.50 9.98 15.71
N THR A 192 23.60 10.71 15.73
CA THR A 192 24.83 10.39 14.97
C THR A 192 25.35 8.99 15.32
N ASN A 193 25.46 8.67 16.61
CA ASN A 193 25.91 7.35 17.04
C ASN A 193 24.98 6.21 16.56
N LYS A 194 23.67 6.47 16.52
CA LYS A 194 22.69 5.48 16.06
C LYS A 194 22.70 5.27 14.57
N VAL A 195 22.84 6.36 13.80
CA VAL A 195 23.04 6.29 12.36
C VAL A 195 24.28 5.47 12.05
N ILE A 196 25.44 5.80 12.65
CA ILE A 196 26.69 5.05 12.45
C ILE A 196 26.54 3.56 12.79
N ALA A 197 25.84 3.25 13.90
CA ALA A 197 25.60 1.86 14.30
C ALA A 197 24.72 1.12 13.28
N TRP A 198 23.64 1.76 12.82
CA TRP A 198 22.73 1.19 11.82
C TRP A 198 23.42 0.99 10.47
N GLU A 199 24.21 1.97 10.00
CA GLU A 199 24.96 1.86 8.74
C GLU A 199 25.99 0.74 8.79
N LYS A 200 26.66 0.56 9.94
CA LYS A 200 27.59 -0.55 10.14
C LYS A 200 26.89 -1.91 10.16
N GLU A 201 25.69 -1.99 10.72
CA GLU A 201 24.89 -3.21 10.76
C GLU A 201 24.34 -3.58 9.37
N ARG A 202 23.87 -2.58 8.63
CA ARG A 202 23.21 -2.76 7.33
C ARG A 202 24.18 -2.80 6.16
N GLY A 203 25.38 -2.24 6.32
CA GLY A 203 26.37 -2.12 5.26
C GLY A 203 25.99 -1.10 4.17
N THR A 204 25.07 -0.18 4.46
CA THR A 204 24.62 0.87 3.54
C THR A 204 24.59 2.22 4.26
N GLU A 205 24.68 3.31 3.51
CA GLU A 205 24.46 4.66 4.03
C GLU A 205 22.99 4.85 4.44
N PHE A 206 22.77 5.60 5.53
CA PHE A 206 21.45 6.00 5.96
C PHE A 206 21.08 7.34 5.30
N THR A 207 20.03 7.32 4.48
CA THR A 207 19.44 8.53 3.92
C THR A 207 18.10 8.85 4.57
N TYR A 208 17.70 10.12 4.58
CA TYR A 208 16.37 10.58 5.03
C TYR A 208 15.74 11.34 3.88
N ASP A 209 14.74 10.73 3.22
CA ASP A 209 14.07 11.26 2.03
C ASP A 209 14.93 11.42 0.76
N GLY A 210 16.04 10.68 0.68
CA GLY A 210 16.95 10.67 -0.48
C GLY A 210 18.26 11.37 -0.20
#